data_AF-S2DZR6-F1
#
_entry.id   AF-S2DZR6-F1
#
_cell.length_a   1.000
_cell.length_b   1.000
_cell.length_c   1.000
_cell.angle_alpha   90.00
_cell.angle_beta   90.00
_cell.angle_gamma   90.00
#
_symmetry.space_group_name_H-M   'P 1'
#
loop_
_entity.id
_entity.type
_entity.pdbx_description
1 polymer ?
#
loop_
_entity_poly.entity_id
_entity_poly.type
_entity_poly.pdbx_seq_one_letter_code
_entity_poly.pdbx_strand_id
1 'polypeptide(L)'
;MVELVGQMKDNLLVDFGIAKKIIKDVITEFDHKFFINRKYMKNEDDSHYQIKFDGPKGMFDIQVPKNTAYLLEGEATVENLSSEIIKLLAPKLPQNVEAVGVYIYEGYNKGSHIISNISR
;
A
#
# COMPACT_ATOMS: atom_id res chain seq x y z
N MET A 1 -4.18 -3.47 10.43
CA MET A 1 -4.68 -4.84 10.72
C MET A 1 -5.02 -5.50 9.39
N VAL A 2 -4.84 -6.82 9.27
CA VAL A 2 -5.22 -7.58 8.08
C VAL A 2 -6.19 -8.67 8.50
N GLU A 3 -7.28 -8.79 7.76
CA GLU A 3 -8.29 -9.83 7.90
C GLU A 3 -8.26 -10.71 6.64
N LEU A 4 -8.34 -12.02 6.83
CA LEU A 4 -8.33 -12.99 5.72
C LEU A 4 -9.59 -13.83 5.83
N VAL A 5 -10.26 -14.04 4.70
CA VAL A 5 -11.47 -14.85 4.60
C VAL A 5 -11.27 -15.88 3.50
N GLY A 6 -11.72 -17.10 3.74
CA GLY A 6 -11.65 -18.19 2.77
C GLY A 6 -11.90 -19.55 3.41
N GLN A 7 -11.43 -20.59 2.74
CA GLN A 7 -11.69 -21.98 3.14
C GLN A 7 -10.59 -22.52 4.05
N MET A 8 -11.01 -23.25 5.07
CA MET A 8 -10.09 -23.97 5.96
C MET A 8 -9.43 -25.12 5.20
N LYS A 9 -8.11 -25.23 5.30
CA LYS A 9 -7.30 -26.34 4.82
C LYS A 9 -6.44 -26.83 5.97
N ASP A 10 -6.51 -28.12 6.28
CA ASP A 10 -5.74 -28.72 7.39
C ASP A 10 -5.97 -28.00 8.74
N ASN A 11 -7.24 -27.70 9.05
CA ASN A 11 -7.68 -26.97 10.25
C ASN A 11 -7.17 -25.52 10.40
N LEU A 12 -6.62 -24.93 9.35
CA LEU A 12 -6.21 -23.51 9.33
C LEU A 12 -6.68 -22.84 8.04
N LEU A 13 -6.95 -21.54 8.09
CA LEU A 13 -7.12 -20.75 6.87
C LEU A 13 -5.73 -20.51 6.25
N VAL A 14 -4.81 -19.95 7.03
CA VAL A 14 -3.40 -19.80 6.69
C VAL A 14 -2.60 -19.92 7.99
N ASP A 15 -1.42 -20.53 7.94
CA ASP A 15 -0.48 -20.49 9.06
C ASP A 15 -0.10 -19.04 9.40
N PHE A 16 -0.18 -18.67 10.69
CA PHE A 16 0.10 -17.29 11.12
C PHE A 16 1.53 -16.83 10.82
N GLY A 17 2.51 -17.74 10.86
CA GLY A 17 3.90 -17.45 10.50
C GLY A 17 4.04 -17.10 9.03
N ILE A 18 3.39 -17.88 8.15
CA ILE A 18 3.34 -17.62 6.71
C ILE A 18 2.63 -16.29 6.43
N ALA A 19 1.43 -16.08 6.99
CA ALA A 19 0.66 -14.87 6.78
C ALA A 19 1.43 -13.63 7.24
N LYS A 20 2.04 -13.67 8.43
CA LYS A 20 2.84 -12.57 8.97
C LYS A 20 4.04 -12.23 8.08
N LYS A 21 4.71 -13.25 7.52
CA LYS A 21 5.83 -13.04 6.60
C LYS A 21 5.37 -12.32 5.33
N ILE A 22 4.32 -12.83 4.68
CA ILE A 22 3.75 -12.23 3.46
C ILE A 22 3.34 -10.77 3.71
N ILE A 23 2.61 -10.51 4.79
CA ILE A 23 2.15 -9.16 5.15
C ILE A 23 3.36 -8.25 5.40
N LYS A 24 4.36 -8.71 6.16
CA LYS A 24 5.55 -7.91 6.48
C LYS A 24 6.34 -7.55 5.22
N ASP A 25 6.47 -8.49 4.29
CA ASP A 25 7.19 -8.25 3.03
C ASP A 25 6.52 -7.13 2.21
N VAL A 26 5.18 -7.12 2.13
CA VAL A 26 4.43 -6.03 1.48
C VAL A 26 4.61 -4.71 2.21
N ILE A 27 4.42 -4.68 3.54
CA ILE A 27 4.53 -3.44 4.32
C ILE A 27 5.94 -2.83 4.25
N THR A 28 6.99 -3.64 4.09
CA THR A 28 8.36 -3.16 3.94
C THR A 28 8.55 -2.30 2.69
N GLU A 29 7.74 -2.48 1.64
CA GLU A 29 7.77 -1.64 0.43
C GLU A 29 7.30 -0.20 0.71
N PHE A 30 6.48 0.00 1.76
CA PHE A 30 5.88 1.26 2.18
C PHE A 30 6.63 1.92 3.34
N ASP A 31 7.39 1.14 4.08
CA ASP A 31 8.09 1.61 5.27
C ASP A 31 9.17 2.65 4.91
N HIS A 32 9.22 3.73 5.70
CA HIS A 32 10.10 4.88 5.47
C HIS A 32 10.01 5.50 4.05
N LYS A 33 8.85 5.43 3.39
CA LYS A 33 8.61 6.06 2.09
C LYS A 33 7.82 7.35 2.19
N PHE A 34 8.19 8.30 1.33
CA PHE A 34 7.41 9.48 1.03
C PHE A 34 6.43 9.14 -0.11
N PHE A 35 5.13 9.14 0.19
CA PHE A 35 4.08 8.87 -0.78
C PHE A 35 3.81 10.09 -1.64
N ILE A 36 3.88 9.91 -2.95
CA ILE A 36 3.73 11.01 -3.91
C ILE A 36 2.74 10.58 -4.99
N ASN A 37 1.74 11.41 -5.26
CA ASN A 37 0.87 11.17 -6.41
C ASN A 37 1.67 11.35 -7.71
N ARG A 38 1.70 10.32 -8.56
CA ARG A 38 2.44 10.24 -9.82
C ARG A 38 2.13 11.41 -10.75
N LYS A 39 0.93 11.99 -10.70
CA LYS A 39 0.56 13.16 -11.52
C LYS A 39 1.47 14.39 -11.29
N TYR A 40 2.10 14.46 -10.12
CA TYR A 40 3.03 15.53 -9.76
C TYR A 40 4.47 15.26 -10.22
N MET A 41 4.81 14.02 -10.59
CA MET A 41 6.10 13.69 -11.18
C MET A 41 6.20 14.30 -12.58
N LYS A 42 7.23 15.12 -12.82
CA LYS A 42 7.46 15.80 -14.11
C LYS A 42 8.64 15.21 -14.87
N ASN A 43 9.63 14.69 -14.16
CA ASN A 43 10.79 14.07 -14.76
C ASN A 43 11.41 13.07 -13.77
N GLU A 44 12.34 12.25 -14.25
CA GLU A 44 13.17 11.39 -13.43
C GLU A 44 14.57 11.22 -14.04
N ASP A 45 15.56 11.00 -13.19
CA ASP A 45 16.87 10.48 -13.56
C ASP A 45 17.09 9.10 -12.93
N ASP A 46 18.29 8.55 -13.01
CA ASP A 46 18.58 7.19 -12.48
C ASP A 46 18.32 7.06 -10.96
N SER A 47 18.34 8.16 -10.22
CA SER A 47 18.36 8.20 -8.76
C SER A 47 17.25 9.03 -8.12
N HIS A 48 16.67 10.00 -8.83
CA HIS A 48 15.70 10.95 -8.30
C HIS A 48 14.45 11.09 -9.16
N TYR A 49 13.35 11.42 -8.51
CA TYR A 49 12.15 11.97 -9.13
C TYR A 49 12.15 13.50 -9.02
N GLN A 50 11.74 14.20 -10.07
CA GLN A 50 11.38 15.62 -10.00
C GLN A 50 9.87 15.74 -9.84
N ILE A 51 9.45 16.40 -8.76
CA ILE A 51 8.04 16.58 -8.40
C ILE A 51 7.69 18.07 -8.45
N LYS A 52 6.63 18.42 -9.18
CA LYS A 52 6.12 19.80 -9.24
C LYS A 52 4.61 19.88 -9.04
N PHE A 53 4.19 20.81 -8.18
CA PHE A 53 2.78 21.12 -7.93
C PHE A 53 2.59 22.50 -7.32
N ASP A 54 1.44 23.11 -7.56
CA ASP A 54 1.03 24.34 -6.88
C ASP A 54 0.46 24.00 -5.51
N GLY A 55 1.03 24.59 -4.47
CA GLY A 55 0.51 24.51 -3.11
C GLY A 55 -0.04 25.86 -2.62
N PRO A 56 -0.57 25.91 -1.39
CA PRO A 56 -1.21 27.11 -0.84
C PRO A 56 -0.31 28.35 -0.76
N LYS A 57 1.02 28.16 -0.80
CA LYS A 57 2.02 29.22 -0.71
C LYS A 57 2.90 29.34 -1.96
N GLY A 58 2.41 28.85 -3.10
CA GLY A 58 3.10 28.92 -4.39
C GLY A 58 3.55 27.55 -4.91
N MET A 59 4.34 27.58 -5.98
CA MET A 59 4.81 26.39 -6.68
C MET A 59 5.91 25.69 -5.87
N PHE A 60 5.75 24.39 -5.67
CA PHE A 60 6.79 23.48 -5.21
C PHE A 60 7.46 22.83 -6.43
N ASP A 61 8.79 22.84 -6.45
CA ASP A 61 9.63 22.10 -7.39
C ASP A 61 10.74 21.42 -6.57
N ILE A 62 10.59 20.12 -6.35
CA ILE A 62 11.46 19.35 -5.45
C ILE A 62 12.02 18.13 -6.17
N GLN A 63 13.24 17.75 -5.80
CA GLN A 63 13.84 16.48 -6.17
C GLN A 63 13.81 15.54 -4.97
N VAL A 64 13.37 14.29 -5.19
CA VAL A 64 13.22 13.29 -4.14
C VAL A 64 13.95 12.00 -4.57
N PRO A 65 14.81 11.41 -3.72
CA PRO A 65 15.47 10.14 -4.03
C PRO A 65 14.46 9.02 -4.24
N LYS A 66 14.65 8.23 -5.32
CA LYS A 66 13.77 7.10 -5.68
C LYS A 66 13.69 6.05 -4.56
N ASN A 67 14.79 5.81 -3.85
CA ASN A 67 14.84 4.84 -2.75
C ASN A 67 14.04 5.26 -1.52
N THR A 68 13.64 6.53 -1.40
CA THR A 68 12.80 7.04 -0.31
C THR A 68 11.40 7.44 -0.76
N ALA A 69 11.08 7.30 -2.05
CA ALA A 69 9.79 7.69 -2.60
C ALA A 69 8.94 6.46 -2.95
N TYR A 70 7.62 6.60 -2.86
CA TYR A 70 6.65 5.65 -3.40
C TYR A 70 5.63 6.43 -4.24
N LEU A 71 5.55 6.14 -5.54
CA LEU A 71 4.61 6.79 -6.46
C LEU A 71 3.26 6.07 -6.44
N LEU A 72 2.19 6.80 -6.11
CA LEU A 72 0.80 6.35 -6.15
C LEU A 72 0.07 6.94 -7.35
N GLU A 73 -0.91 6.24 -7.93
CA GLU A 73 -1.78 6.84 -8.96
C GLU A 73 -2.80 7.84 -8.38
N GLY A 74 -3.07 7.75 -7.07
CA GLY A 74 -4.02 8.60 -6.35
C GLY A 74 -3.36 9.42 -5.26
N GLU A 75 -4.17 10.22 -4.57
CA GLU A 75 -3.75 10.89 -3.33
C GLU A 75 -3.40 9.85 -2.26
N ALA A 76 -2.46 10.17 -1.36
CA ALA A 76 -2.04 9.29 -0.27
C ALA A 76 -3.04 9.24 0.89
N THR A 77 -4.32 9.01 0.60
CA THR A 77 -5.36 8.82 1.62
C THR A 77 -5.31 7.39 2.16
N VAL A 78 -5.85 7.18 3.36
CA VAL A 78 -5.91 5.86 3.99
C VAL A 78 -6.67 4.83 3.16
N GLU A 79 -7.67 5.24 2.39
CA GLU A 79 -8.42 4.38 1.47
C GLU A 79 -7.53 3.91 0.31
N ASN A 80 -6.86 4.85 -0.38
CA ASN A 80 -5.99 4.53 -1.51
C ASN A 80 -4.80 3.66 -1.07
N LEU A 81 -4.22 3.95 0.09
CA LEU A 81 -3.17 3.12 0.68
C LEU A 81 -3.68 1.71 1.02
N SER A 82 -4.91 1.59 1.53
CA SER A 82 -5.52 0.28 1.82
C SER A 82 -5.72 -0.53 0.53
N SER A 83 -6.22 0.10 -0.53
CA SER A 83 -6.35 -0.53 -1.84
C SER A 83 -4.99 -0.95 -2.44
N GLU A 84 -3.97 -0.11 -2.33
CA GLU A 84 -2.63 -0.42 -2.85
C GLU A 84 -1.99 -1.59 -2.08
N ILE A 85 -2.16 -1.65 -0.76
CA ILE A 85 -1.71 -2.80 0.05
C ILE A 85 -2.45 -4.07 -0.36
N ILE A 86 -3.78 -4.02 -0.53
CA ILE A 86 -4.58 -5.18 -0.99
C ILE A 86 -4.08 -5.68 -2.34
N LYS A 87 -3.80 -4.78 -3.28
CA LYS A 87 -3.31 -5.11 -4.63
C LYS A 87 -1.98 -5.86 -4.60
N LEU A 88 -1.08 -5.51 -3.69
CA LEU A 88 0.22 -6.19 -3.53
C LEU A 88 0.13 -7.45 -2.67
N LEU A 89 -0.81 -7.49 -1.73
CA LEU A 89 -0.97 -8.59 -0.80
C LEU A 89 -1.73 -9.77 -1.42
N ALA A 90 -2.83 -9.52 -2.13
CA ALA A 90 -3.73 -10.54 -2.66
C ALA A 90 -3.02 -11.59 -3.54
N PRO A 91 -2.11 -11.25 -4.47
CA PRO A 91 -1.42 -12.23 -5.30
C PRO A 91 -0.46 -13.13 -4.52
N LYS A 92 0.02 -12.67 -3.35
CA LYS A 92 0.97 -13.41 -2.50
C LYS A 92 0.26 -14.39 -1.54
N LEU A 93 -1.08 -14.35 -1.45
CA LEU A 93 -1.86 -15.17 -0.52
C LEU A 93 -2.20 -16.57 -1.10
N PRO A 94 -2.26 -17.62 -0.25
CA PRO A 94 -2.63 -18.98 -0.65
C PRO A 94 -3.98 -19.06 -1.36
N GLN A 95 -4.18 -20.04 -2.25
CA GLN A 95 -5.38 -20.17 -3.10
C GLN A 95 -6.70 -20.29 -2.35
N ASN A 96 -6.68 -20.87 -1.15
CA ASN A 96 -7.87 -21.02 -0.31
C ASN A 96 -8.28 -19.71 0.39
N VAL A 97 -7.53 -18.61 0.23
CA VAL A 97 -7.95 -17.26 0.64
C VAL A 97 -8.73 -16.61 -0.49
N GLU A 98 -9.99 -16.27 -0.19
CA GLU A 98 -10.99 -15.76 -1.13
C GLU A 98 -11.21 -14.25 -0.99
N ALA A 99 -10.96 -13.67 0.19
CA ALA A 99 -11.04 -12.23 0.41
C ALA A 99 -10.00 -11.76 1.43
N VAL A 100 -9.62 -10.48 1.31
CA VAL A 100 -8.68 -9.80 2.21
C VAL A 100 -9.25 -8.45 2.64
N GLY A 101 -9.24 -8.21 3.94
CA GLY A 101 -9.55 -6.94 4.58
C GLY A 101 -8.27 -6.26 5.07
N VAL A 102 -8.14 -4.96 4.81
CA VAL A 102 -7.02 -4.14 5.30
C VAL A 102 -7.57 -2.94 6.06
N TYR A 103 -7.01 -2.73 7.24
CA TYR A 103 -7.34 -1.62 8.12
C TYR A 103 -6.07 -0.79 8.34
N ILE A 104 -6.13 0.49 7.97
CA ILE A 104 -5.04 1.46 8.14
C ILE A 104 -5.51 2.58 9.07
N TYR A 105 -4.60 3.04 9.93
CA TYR A 105 -4.84 4.16 10.83
C TYR A 105 -3.74 5.21 10.61
N GLU A 106 -4.12 6.44 10.30
CA GLU A 106 -3.20 7.58 10.13
C GLU A 106 -2.96 8.30 11.48
N GLY A 107 -3.86 8.11 12.44
CA GLY A 107 -3.78 8.69 13.79
C GLY A 107 -4.96 8.26 14.67
N TYR A 108 -5.08 8.85 15.86
CA TYR A 108 -6.17 8.53 16.79
C TYR A 108 -7.53 8.83 16.13
N ASN A 109 -8.41 7.82 16.05
CA ASN A 109 -9.73 7.88 15.41
C ASN A 109 -9.76 8.27 13.92
N LYS A 110 -8.65 8.13 13.18
CA LYS A 110 -8.60 8.34 11.72
C LYS A 110 -8.05 7.10 11.03
N GLY A 111 -8.95 6.31 10.45
CA GLY A 111 -8.57 5.10 9.73
C GLY A 111 -9.57 4.71 8.67
N SER A 112 -9.14 3.80 7.81
CA SER A 112 -9.95 3.20 6.75
C SER A 112 -9.98 1.69 6.92
N HIS A 113 -11.09 1.09 6.50
CA HIS A 113 -11.27 -0.34 6.40
C HIS A 113 -11.82 -0.68 5.02
N ILE A 114 -11.08 -1.48 4.26
CA ILE A 114 -11.47 -1.96 2.94
C ILE A 114 -11.36 -3.47 2.90
N ILE A 115 -12.40 -4.14 2.41
CA ILE A 115 -12.41 -5.57 2.09
C ILE A 115 -12.55 -5.75 0.59
N SER A 116 -11.76 -6.64 0.01
CA SER A 116 -11.82 -7.00 -1.40
C SER A 116 -11.84 -8.50 -1.61
N ASN A 117 -12.69 -8.96 -2.52
CA ASN A 117 -12.66 -10.32 -3.02
C ASN A 117 -11.45 -10.52 -3.94
N ILE A 118 -10.71 -11.60 -3.73
CA ILE A 118 -9.56 -11.97 -4.55
C ILE A 118 -10.10 -12.69 -5.79
N SER A 119 -10.21 -11.96 -6.91
CA SER A 119 -10.48 -12.56 -8.22
C SER A 119 -9.18 -13.14 -8.77
N ARG A 120 -9.14 -14.45 -9.06
CA ARG A 120 -7.99 -15.16 -9.63
C ARG A 120 -8.31 -15.68 -11.02
#